data_AF-A0A1G3PA65-F1
#
_entry.id   AF-A0A1G3PA65-F1
#
_cell.length_a   1.000
_cell.length_b   1.000
_cell.length_c   1.000
_cell.angle_alpha   90.00
_cell.angle_beta   90.00
_cell.angle_gamma   90.00
#
_symmetry.space_group_name_H-M   'P 1'
#
loop_
_entity.id
_entity.type
_entity.pdbx_description
1 polymer ?
#
loop_
_entity_poly.entity_id
_entity_poly.type
_entity_poly.pdbx_seq_one_letter_code
_entity_poly.pdbx_strand_id
1 'polypeptide(L)'
;MILSIGDFFVYFHHLIKGDSEYLLKHNELKIIYKTFTSSKFKYITKDRYITQLFVNKMFNFFNNILICFEFLDSTLFSNDDKRKRVYTKFYIESFLSDADLEIRDKFTKEYIIRKLNETDNPNKAISLVENEFVEFKKKLSGSDLFKVEPEYNFFNCMYHICIFNYESFFSKFDPSFSLKNVKQPVFSAILGSEILNELKDFYYIIASLPKKMSVIESVRKLSSREKGPDAEAFAKKVQQAIDEIYKIIQSEITPDIILNMIRYIDSNPKVKIRVFHESLKIIEDYKKNLNESFNSIKNVVIQQFSESTLQKDIKDLFRGKQLVTIEGYNEALIDLMGKKNVECRGVQGLRITKTFLMETYEQNSKDVVNTFILEGFFGDKDFQKKFSDAFFRVNELKKLFLEKEQEIANAGSNSFKTLALLLGGGTNNEKKIKMTLSVIEERIRILNLRVVEDFLVLGKNLFITLSEYKKTKPEKITNIKEIKGGGNKEFIAYIVNFYTSITKYIKLMKNYVESDSEK
;
A
#
# COMPACT_ATOMS: atom_id res chain seq x y z
N MET A 1 45.64 50.02 11.81
CA MET A 1 45.03 51.29 11.38
C MET A 1 43.58 51.31 11.86
N ILE A 2 43.25 52.40 12.54
CA ILE A 2 42.14 52.64 13.46
C ILE A 2 40.81 52.73 12.66
N LEU A 3 39.75 52.04 13.14
CA LEU A 3 38.33 52.36 12.82
C LEU A 3 38.10 53.82 13.22
N SER A 4 37.17 54.59 12.64
CA SER A 4 37.00 56.06 12.79
C SER A 4 37.57 56.79 14.04
N ILE A 5 37.79 58.11 13.97
CA ILE A 5 38.26 58.90 15.14
C ILE A 5 37.44 58.61 16.42
N GLY A 6 36.13 58.34 16.30
CA GLY A 6 35.29 57.89 17.42
C GLY A 6 35.65 56.50 17.96
N ASP A 7 35.91 55.52 17.10
CA ASP A 7 36.33 54.18 17.52
C ASP A 7 37.73 54.17 18.15
N PHE A 8 38.59 55.12 17.81
CA PHE A 8 39.87 55.32 18.50
C PHE A 8 39.67 55.65 19.98
N PHE A 9 38.78 56.61 20.28
CA PHE A 9 38.51 57.02 21.65
C PHE A 9 37.81 55.92 22.45
N VAL A 10 36.89 55.17 21.84
CA VAL A 10 36.26 54.01 22.48
C VAL A 10 37.29 52.92 22.75
N TYR A 11 38.13 52.57 21.78
CA TYR A 11 39.20 51.59 21.97
C TYR A 11 40.18 52.02 23.07
N PHE A 12 40.62 53.28 23.05
CA PHE A 12 41.55 53.84 24.05
C PHE A 12 40.92 53.89 25.45
N HIS A 13 39.62 54.18 25.54
CA HIS A 13 38.86 54.14 26.77
C HIS A 13 38.81 52.73 27.39
N HIS A 14 38.51 51.70 26.58
CA HIS A 14 38.52 50.30 27.06
C HIS A 14 39.94 49.79 27.35
N LEU A 15 40.95 50.30 26.64
CA LEU A 15 42.37 50.02 26.91
C LEU A 15 42.79 50.57 28.28
N ILE A 16 42.42 51.82 28.59
CA ILE A 16 42.71 52.44 29.90
C ILE A 16 41.92 51.76 31.02
N LYS A 17 40.67 51.34 30.76
CA LYS A 17 39.82 50.64 31.74
C LYS A 17 40.19 49.17 31.96
N GLY A 18 41.10 48.60 31.17
CA GLY A 18 41.50 47.19 31.29
C GLY A 18 40.40 46.19 30.90
N ASP A 19 39.45 46.58 30.03
CA ASP A 19 38.38 45.70 29.56
C ASP A 19 38.90 44.70 28.52
N SER A 20 39.48 43.60 29.01
CA SER A 20 40.09 42.58 28.17
C SER A 20 39.10 41.92 27.22
N GLU A 21 37.83 41.80 27.60
CA GLU A 21 36.81 41.13 26.76
C GLU A 21 36.47 41.97 25.54
N TYR A 22 36.25 43.27 25.72
CA TYR A 22 36.02 44.20 24.60
C TYR A 22 37.22 44.23 23.64
N LEU A 23 38.43 44.33 24.17
CA LEU A 23 39.66 44.41 23.35
C LEU A 23 39.90 43.14 22.54
N LEU A 24 39.66 41.96 23.13
CA LEU A 24 39.74 40.68 22.42
C LEU A 24 38.71 40.60 21.30
N LYS A 25 37.45 40.90 21.61
CA LYS A 25 36.35 40.93 20.63
C LYS A 25 36.64 41.90 19.47
N HIS A 26 37.14 43.08 19.78
CA HIS A 26 37.52 44.10 18.80
C HIS A 26 38.66 43.62 17.88
N ASN A 27 39.68 42.97 18.45
CA ASN A 27 40.79 42.39 17.69
C ASN A 27 40.33 41.24 16.78
N GLU A 28 39.46 40.36 17.26
CA GLU A 28 38.87 39.26 16.47
C GLU A 28 38.07 39.79 15.29
N LEU A 29 37.19 40.79 15.51
CA LEU A 29 36.42 41.43 14.44
C LEU A 29 37.31 42.13 13.41
N LYS A 30 38.44 42.71 13.84
CA LYS A 30 39.44 43.31 12.95
C LYS A 30 40.18 42.27 12.12
N ILE A 31 40.48 41.10 12.68
CA ILE A 31 41.06 39.96 11.94
C ILE A 31 40.06 39.48 10.88
N ILE A 32 38.78 39.34 11.26
CA ILE A 32 37.70 39.00 10.32
C ILE A 32 37.62 40.05 9.21
N TYR A 33 37.61 41.34 9.52
CA TYR A 33 37.53 42.40 8.50
C TYR A 33 38.69 42.36 7.49
N LYS A 34 39.90 41.99 7.92
CA LYS A 34 41.07 41.90 7.02
C LYS A 34 40.83 40.91 5.88
N THR A 35 40.00 39.87 6.04
CA THR A 35 39.69 38.94 4.93
C THR A 35 39.00 39.64 3.77
N PHE A 36 38.31 40.76 4.03
CA PHE A 36 37.57 41.55 3.04
C PHE A 36 38.33 42.76 2.47
N THR A 37 39.59 42.97 2.88
CA THR A 37 40.40 44.09 2.36
C THR A 37 41.04 43.80 1.00
N SER A 38 41.12 42.52 0.61
CA SER A 38 41.59 42.13 -0.71
C SER A 38 40.60 42.56 -1.79
N SER A 39 41.09 42.94 -2.98
CA SER A 39 40.22 43.31 -4.11
C SER A 39 39.25 42.19 -4.49
N LYS A 40 39.69 40.93 -4.34
CA LYS A 40 38.89 39.73 -4.62
C LYS A 40 37.67 39.59 -3.70
N PHE A 41 37.81 39.91 -2.42
CA PHE A 41 36.77 39.68 -1.40
C PHE A 41 36.25 40.98 -0.77
N LYS A 42 36.28 42.09 -1.51
CA LYS A 42 35.79 43.39 -1.02
C LYS A 42 34.26 43.42 -0.94
N TYR A 43 33.68 42.55 -0.13
CA TYR A 43 32.25 42.26 -0.01
C TYR A 43 31.56 43.12 1.03
N ILE A 44 32.31 43.59 2.02
CA ILE A 44 31.80 44.44 3.10
C ILE A 44 32.75 45.62 3.37
N THR A 45 32.20 46.80 3.56
CA THR A 45 32.95 48.00 3.95
C THR A 45 33.24 48.01 5.46
N LYS A 46 34.08 48.93 5.92
CA LYS A 46 34.33 49.11 7.37
C LYS A 46 33.03 49.42 8.12
N ASP A 47 32.20 50.27 7.54
CA ASP A 47 30.89 50.70 8.03
C ASP A 47 29.79 49.65 7.82
N ARG A 48 30.18 48.41 7.46
CA ARG A 48 29.30 47.24 7.31
C ARG A 48 28.29 47.34 6.17
N TYR A 49 28.55 48.18 5.18
CA TYR A 49 27.79 48.15 3.94
C TYR A 49 28.23 46.98 3.08
N ILE A 50 27.27 46.26 2.53
CA ILE A 50 27.49 45.18 1.57
C ILE A 50 27.72 45.79 0.20
N THR A 51 28.79 45.39 -0.45
CA THR A 51 29.21 46.00 -1.72
C THR A 51 28.52 45.35 -2.91
N GLN A 52 28.46 46.09 -4.03
CA GLN A 52 27.99 45.58 -5.32
C GLN A 52 28.76 44.33 -5.78
N LEU A 53 30.04 44.21 -5.42
CA LEU A 53 30.85 43.06 -5.80
C LEU A 53 30.24 41.76 -5.27
N PHE A 54 29.84 41.73 -3.99
CA PHE A 54 29.23 40.55 -3.39
C PHE A 54 27.91 40.18 -4.08
N VAL A 55 27.04 41.17 -4.32
CA VAL A 55 25.73 40.94 -4.93
C VAL A 55 25.87 40.47 -6.37
N ASN A 56 26.83 41.02 -7.13
CA ASN A 56 27.15 40.55 -8.47
C ASN A 56 27.63 39.09 -8.48
N LYS A 57 28.42 38.67 -7.47
CA LYS A 57 28.79 37.26 -7.31
C LYS A 57 27.60 36.37 -7.00
N MET A 58 26.72 36.81 -6.09
CA MET A 58 25.46 36.12 -5.78
C MET A 58 24.53 36.05 -7.00
N PHE A 59 24.48 37.09 -7.84
CA PHE A 59 23.68 37.11 -9.06
C PHE A 59 24.23 36.17 -10.14
N ASN A 60 25.56 36.12 -10.31
CA ASN A 60 26.21 35.13 -11.18
C ASN A 60 25.95 33.70 -10.68
N PHE A 61 26.01 33.48 -9.37
CA PHE A 61 25.64 32.21 -8.74
C PHE A 61 24.20 31.82 -9.07
N PHE A 62 23.25 32.75 -8.87
CA PHE A 62 21.83 32.58 -9.19
C PHE A 62 21.57 32.22 -10.66
N ASN A 63 22.25 32.85 -11.62
CA ASN A 63 22.06 32.55 -13.05
C ASN A 63 22.40 31.08 -13.40
N ASN A 64 23.37 30.47 -12.72
CA ASN A 64 23.70 29.05 -12.92
C ASN A 64 22.67 28.13 -12.25
N ILE A 65 21.99 28.58 -11.21
CA ILE A 65 20.98 27.80 -10.49
C ILE A 65 19.71 27.60 -11.31
N LEU A 66 19.34 28.58 -12.15
CA LEU A 66 18.07 28.56 -12.89
C LEU A 66 17.82 27.28 -13.69
N ILE A 67 18.84 26.76 -14.39
CA ILE A 67 18.71 25.51 -15.14
C ILE A 67 18.60 24.28 -14.23
N CYS A 68 19.25 24.33 -13.06
CA CYS A 68 19.10 23.28 -12.05
C CYS A 68 17.68 23.30 -11.46
N PHE A 69 17.12 24.49 -11.22
CA PHE A 69 15.75 24.64 -10.74
C PHE A 69 14.74 24.12 -11.76
N GLU A 70 14.86 24.49 -13.04
CA GLU A 70 13.99 23.98 -14.12
C GLU A 70 13.96 22.44 -14.10
N PHE A 71 15.13 21.82 -14.02
CA PHE A 71 15.26 20.36 -13.98
C PHE A 71 14.65 19.75 -12.70
N LEU A 72 15.01 20.25 -11.52
CA LEU A 72 14.63 19.65 -10.25
C LEU A 72 13.13 19.83 -9.96
N ASP A 73 12.57 21.00 -10.28
CA ASP A 73 11.14 21.31 -10.10
C ASP A 73 10.25 20.61 -11.13
N SER A 74 10.75 20.34 -12.35
CA SER A 74 9.98 19.53 -13.31
C SER A 74 10.01 18.03 -13.02
N THR A 75 10.97 17.56 -12.18
CA THR A 75 11.22 16.13 -11.94
C THR A 75 11.07 15.71 -10.46
N LEU A 76 12.19 15.52 -9.74
CA LEU A 76 12.27 14.88 -8.42
C LEU A 76 11.65 15.70 -7.29
N PHE A 77 11.57 17.02 -7.45
CA PHE A 77 11.13 17.95 -6.41
C PHE A 77 9.97 18.83 -6.89
N SER A 78 9.16 18.32 -7.82
CA SER A 78 7.98 19.02 -8.30
C SER A 78 6.98 19.31 -7.19
N ASN A 79 6.34 20.48 -7.29
CA ASN A 79 5.20 20.86 -6.44
C ASN A 79 3.97 19.94 -6.62
N ASP A 80 3.89 19.21 -7.73
CA ASP A 80 2.90 18.14 -7.92
C ASP A 80 3.38 16.84 -7.26
N ASP A 81 2.78 16.48 -6.12
CA ASP A 81 3.07 15.25 -5.38
C ASP A 81 2.98 13.98 -6.23
N LYS A 82 2.05 13.92 -7.19
CA LYS A 82 1.93 12.74 -8.07
C LYS A 82 3.15 12.66 -8.97
N ARG A 83 3.53 13.79 -9.59
CA ARG A 83 4.71 13.88 -10.44
C ARG A 83 5.97 13.51 -9.66
N LYS A 84 6.17 14.13 -8.49
CA LYS A 84 7.28 13.82 -7.58
C LYS A 84 7.39 12.32 -7.28
N ARG A 85 6.28 11.65 -6.93
CA ARG A 85 6.27 10.20 -6.67
C ARG A 85 6.64 9.38 -7.91
N VAL A 86 6.11 9.75 -9.08
CA VAL A 86 6.41 9.06 -10.35
C VAL A 86 7.89 9.20 -10.72
N TYR A 87 8.46 10.41 -10.63
CA TYR A 87 9.87 10.64 -10.94
C TYR A 87 10.80 10.01 -9.90
N THR A 88 10.44 10.01 -8.61
CA THR A 88 11.23 9.32 -7.57
C THR A 88 11.25 7.81 -7.81
N LYS A 89 10.10 7.21 -8.12
CA LYS A 89 10.01 5.80 -8.52
C LYS A 89 10.89 5.52 -9.76
N PHE A 90 10.73 6.33 -10.80
CA PHE A 90 11.48 6.18 -12.05
C PHE A 90 12.99 6.33 -11.82
N TYR A 91 13.40 7.27 -10.99
CA TYR A 91 14.80 7.47 -10.62
C TYR A 91 15.40 6.20 -9.99
N ILE A 92 14.74 5.64 -8.96
CA ILE A 92 15.19 4.40 -8.30
C ILE A 92 15.25 3.24 -9.30
N GLU A 93 14.19 3.06 -10.09
CA GLU A 93 14.09 1.99 -11.08
C GLU A 93 15.12 2.09 -12.20
N SER A 94 15.63 3.30 -12.48
CA SER A 94 16.65 3.52 -13.50
C SER A 94 18.03 2.94 -13.14
N PHE A 95 18.23 2.49 -11.90
CA PHE A 95 19.42 1.78 -11.43
C PHE A 95 19.23 0.26 -11.40
N LEU A 96 18.05 -0.23 -11.75
CA LEU A 96 17.76 -1.66 -11.86
C LEU A 96 18.11 -2.16 -13.27
N SER A 97 18.43 -3.45 -13.37
CA SER A 97 18.61 -4.11 -14.67
C SER A 97 17.25 -4.34 -15.35
N ASP A 98 17.25 -4.48 -16.68
CA ASP A 98 16.02 -4.82 -17.43
C ASP A 98 15.41 -6.13 -16.91
N ALA A 99 16.23 -7.11 -16.54
CA ALA A 99 15.78 -8.38 -15.96
C ALA A 99 15.06 -8.18 -14.61
N ASP A 100 15.50 -7.23 -13.77
CA ASP A 100 14.84 -6.95 -12.50
C ASP A 100 13.55 -6.14 -12.69
N LEU A 101 13.51 -5.25 -13.70
CA LEU A 101 12.28 -4.56 -14.09
C LEU A 101 11.23 -5.53 -14.62
N GLU A 102 11.62 -6.51 -15.44
CA GLU A 102 10.74 -7.57 -15.90
C GLU A 102 10.19 -8.40 -14.74
N ILE A 103 10.99 -8.69 -13.72
CA ILE A 103 10.52 -9.38 -12.51
C ILE A 103 9.50 -8.52 -11.76
N ARG A 104 9.78 -7.23 -11.60
CA ARG A 104 8.83 -6.28 -10.97
C ARG A 104 7.49 -6.28 -11.69
N ASP A 105 7.50 -6.30 -13.03
CA ASP A 105 6.31 -6.28 -13.86
C ASP A 105 5.52 -7.59 -13.87
N LYS A 106 6.06 -8.67 -13.29
CA LYS A 106 5.29 -9.91 -13.10
C LYS A 106 4.27 -9.81 -11.99
N PHE A 107 4.42 -8.94 -10.99
CA PHE A 107 3.54 -8.92 -9.82
C PHE A 107 2.18 -8.23 -10.09
N THR A 108 1.48 -8.67 -11.13
CA THR A 108 0.15 -8.19 -11.52
C THR A 108 -0.95 -9.15 -11.10
N LYS A 109 -2.19 -8.69 -11.19
CA LYS A 109 -3.39 -9.51 -10.96
C LYS A 109 -3.38 -10.77 -11.82
N GLU A 110 -3.07 -10.62 -13.10
CA GLU A 110 -3.11 -11.68 -14.12
C GLU A 110 -2.09 -12.77 -13.82
N TYR A 111 -0.89 -12.38 -13.35
CA TYR A 111 0.15 -13.34 -12.97
C TYR A 111 -0.28 -14.21 -11.79
N ILE A 112 -0.84 -13.60 -10.74
CA ILE A 112 -1.31 -14.32 -9.55
C ILE A 112 -2.44 -15.27 -9.93
N ILE A 113 -3.41 -14.82 -10.74
CA ILE A 113 -4.51 -15.68 -11.23
C ILE A 113 -3.98 -16.85 -12.04
N ARG A 114 -3.02 -16.62 -12.94
CA ARG A 114 -2.39 -17.70 -13.71
C ARG A 114 -1.74 -18.74 -12.78
N LYS A 115 -0.99 -18.30 -11.77
CA LYS A 115 -0.37 -19.20 -10.78
C LYS A 115 -1.38 -19.98 -9.96
N LEU A 116 -2.50 -19.37 -9.59
CA LEU A 116 -3.59 -20.05 -8.89
C LEU A 116 -4.27 -21.12 -9.74
N ASN A 117 -4.38 -20.91 -11.06
CA ASN A 117 -4.96 -21.90 -11.98
C ASN A 117 -4.00 -23.05 -12.35
N GLU A 118 -2.69 -22.85 -12.21
CA GLU A 118 -1.65 -23.86 -12.51
C GLU A 118 -1.52 -24.94 -11.41
N THR A 119 -2.18 -24.78 -10.26
CA THR A 119 -2.06 -25.70 -9.12
C THR A 119 -3.40 -26.09 -8.51
N ASP A 120 -3.49 -27.32 -8.04
CA ASP A 120 -4.63 -27.80 -7.23
C ASP A 120 -4.62 -27.24 -5.80
N ASN A 121 -3.51 -26.63 -5.35
CA ASN A 121 -3.35 -26.06 -4.01
C ASN A 121 -3.12 -24.53 -4.07
N PRO A 122 -4.18 -23.72 -3.96
CA PRO A 122 -4.10 -22.26 -3.99
C PRO A 122 -3.11 -21.67 -2.98
N ASN A 123 -3.04 -22.22 -1.76
CA ASN A 123 -2.13 -21.72 -0.72
C ASN A 123 -0.66 -21.91 -1.12
N LYS A 124 -0.34 -23.02 -1.79
CA LYS A 124 1.00 -23.28 -2.32
C LYS A 124 1.34 -22.29 -3.44
N ALA A 125 0.41 -21.99 -4.35
CA ALA A 125 0.62 -20.98 -5.39
C ALA A 125 0.87 -19.59 -4.79
N ILE A 126 0.06 -19.16 -3.83
CA ILE A 126 0.27 -17.87 -3.13
C ILE A 126 1.66 -17.82 -2.49
N SER A 127 2.04 -18.87 -1.76
CA SER A 127 3.35 -18.94 -1.09
C SER A 127 4.52 -18.84 -2.08
N LEU A 128 4.40 -19.45 -3.26
CA LEU A 128 5.41 -19.34 -4.32
C LEU A 128 5.54 -17.92 -4.84
N VAL A 129 4.41 -17.24 -5.12
CA VAL A 129 4.41 -15.84 -5.57
C VAL A 129 4.99 -14.92 -4.48
N GLU A 130 4.66 -15.16 -3.21
CA GLU A 130 5.23 -14.40 -2.09
C GLU A 130 6.74 -14.59 -1.98
N ASN A 131 7.24 -15.81 -2.16
CA ASN A 131 8.67 -16.09 -2.16
C ASN A 131 9.38 -15.37 -3.31
N GLU A 132 8.83 -15.44 -4.54
CA GLU A 132 9.34 -14.70 -5.70
C GLU A 132 9.40 -13.18 -5.43
N PHE A 133 8.37 -12.62 -4.78
CA PHE A 133 8.31 -11.22 -4.40
C PHE A 133 9.36 -10.84 -3.34
N VAL A 134 9.55 -11.70 -2.33
CA VAL A 134 10.58 -11.52 -1.29
C VAL A 134 11.98 -11.58 -1.90
N GLU A 135 12.23 -12.51 -2.83
CA GLU A 135 13.50 -12.59 -3.56
C GLU A 135 13.76 -11.32 -4.38
N PHE A 136 12.76 -10.82 -5.11
CA PHE A 136 12.86 -9.54 -5.80
C PHE A 136 13.20 -8.39 -4.84
N LYS A 137 12.51 -8.28 -3.69
CA LYS A 137 12.81 -7.25 -2.68
C LYS A 137 14.23 -7.34 -2.13
N LYS A 138 14.80 -8.53 -1.99
CA LYS A 138 16.20 -8.68 -1.54
C LYS A 138 17.18 -8.09 -2.54
N LYS A 139 16.88 -8.15 -3.85
CA LYS A 139 17.70 -7.51 -4.89
C LYS A 139 17.68 -5.98 -4.82
N LEU A 140 16.59 -5.40 -4.30
CA LEU A 140 16.50 -3.96 -4.00
C LEU A 140 17.41 -3.49 -2.83
N SER A 141 18.22 -4.39 -2.28
CA SER A 141 19.30 -4.07 -1.33
C SER A 141 20.70 -4.33 -1.94
N GLY A 142 20.78 -4.49 -3.27
CA GLY A 142 22.01 -4.79 -3.99
C GLY A 142 22.99 -3.61 -4.15
N SER A 143 24.17 -3.91 -4.70
CA SER A 143 25.32 -2.99 -4.72
C SER A 143 25.14 -1.72 -5.55
N ASP A 144 24.35 -1.75 -6.61
CA ASP A 144 24.17 -0.58 -7.48
C ASP A 144 23.24 0.48 -6.87
N LEU A 145 22.39 0.09 -5.92
CA LEU A 145 21.49 0.99 -5.22
C LEU A 145 22.18 1.80 -4.11
N PHE A 146 23.42 1.46 -3.72
CA PHE A 146 24.19 2.26 -2.75
C PHE A 146 24.45 3.70 -3.20
N LYS A 147 24.38 3.99 -4.51
CA LYS A 147 24.60 5.34 -5.06
C LYS A 147 23.33 6.19 -5.12
N VAL A 148 22.16 5.57 -5.04
CA VAL A 148 20.86 6.23 -5.23
C VAL A 148 20.58 7.26 -4.15
N GLU A 149 20.71 6.88 -2.87
CA GLU A 149 20.41 7.81 -1.76
C GLU A 149 21.43 8.95 -1.64
N PRO A 150 22.76 8.73 -1.77
CA PRO A 150 23.72 9.82 -1.79
C PRO A 150 23.48 10.83 -2.91
N GLU A 151 23.19 10.37 -4.12
CA GLU A 151 22.93 11.26 -5.27
C GLU A 151 21.55 11.93 -5.15
N TYR A 152 20.52 11.24 -4.64
CA TYR A 152 19.24 11.88 -4.34
C TYR A 152 19.39 12.98 -3.29
N ASN A 153 20.18 12.74 -2.24
CA ASN A 153 20.48 13.75 -1.23
C ASN A 153 21.27 14.94 -1.82
N PHE A 154 22.18 14.67 -2.76
CA PHE A 154 22.85 15.72 -3.53
C PHE A 154 21.82 16.59 -4.28
N PHE A 155 20.87 15.98 -4.99
CA PHE A 155 19.80 16.73 -5.66
C PHE A 155 18.90 17.48 -4.68
N ASN A 156 18.60 16.91 -3.52
CA ASN A 156 17.81 17.58 -2.48
C ASN A 156 18.52 18.83 -1.95
N CYS A 157 19.82 18.74 -1.66
CA CYS A 157 20.62 19.90 -1.24
C CYS A 157 20.70 20.96 -2.35
N MET A 158 20.86 20.54 -3.62
CA MET A 158 20.81 21.44 -4.77
C MET A 158 19.43 22.10 -4.92
N TYR A 159 18.34 21.39 -4.66
CA TYR A 159 17.00 21.97 -4.70
C TYR A 159 16.81 23.03 -3.61
N HIS A 160 17.31 22.79 -2.39
CA HIS A 160 17.31 23.80 -1.32
C HIS A 160 18.07 25.08 -1.71
N ILE A 161 19.16 24.97 -2.49
CA ILE A 161 19.82 26.13 -3.09
C ILE A 161 18.92 26.83 -4.10
N CYS A 162 18.19 26.07 -4.91
CA CYS A 162 17.30 26.63 -5.94
C CYS A 162 16.15 27.43 -5.35
N ILE A 163 15.54 26.96 -4.26
CA ILE A 163 14.36 27.57 -3.64
C ILE A 163 14.69 28.65 -2.60
N PHE A 164 15.97 28.99 -2.41
CA PHE A 164 16.34 30.15 -1.61
C PHE A 164 15.62 31.39 -2.14
N ASN A 165 15.17 32.28 -1.25
CA ASN A 165 14.34 33.42 -1.62
C ASN A 165 15.18 34.54 -2.29
N TYR A 166 15.64 34.29 -3.51
CA TYR A 166 16.45 35.21 -4.30
C TYR A 166 15.71 36.51 -4.62
N GLU A 167 14.38 36.48 -4.79
CA GLU A 167 13.59 37.69 -5.03
C GLU A 167 13.65 38.64 -3.83
N SER A 168 13.42 38.12 -2.62
CA SER A 168 13.57 38.90 -1.38
C SER A 168 15.02 39.36 -1.17
N PHE A 169 16.00 38.52 -1.47
CA PHE A 169 17.41 38.87 -1.30
C PHE A 169 17.85 40.00 -2.25
N PHE A 170 17.60 39.87 -3.56
CA PHE A 170 18.05 40.85 -4.56
C PHE A 170 17.23 42.14 -4.54
N SER A 171 15.94 42.10 -4.18
CA SER A 171 15.08 43.30 -4.09
C SER A 171 15.56 44.32 -3.06
N LYS A 172 16.33 43.89 -2.05
CA LYS A 172 16.98 44.80 -1.09
C LYS A 172 18.08 45.64 -1.73
N PHE A 173 18.78 45.10 -2.72
CA PHE A 173 19.86 45.80 -3.42
C PHE A 173 19.35 46.58 -4.65
N ASP A 174 18.28 46.09 -5.27
CA ASP A 174 17.58 46.71 -6.40
C ASP A 174 16.06 46.50 -6.23
N PRO A 175 15.30 47.51 -5.77
CA PRO A 175 13.84 47.40 -5.58
C PRO A 175 13.05 47.07 -6.86
N SER A 176 13.65 47.24 -8.03
CA SER A 176 13.03 46.90 -9.32
C SER A 176 13.26 45.45 -9.75
N PHE A 177 14.09 44.70 -9.01
CA PHE A 177 14.38 43.30 -9.29
C PHE A 177 13.12 42.45 -9.21
N SER A 178 12.85 41.67 -10.26
CA SER A 178 11.82 40.63 -10.25
C SER A 178 12.27 39.41 -11.04
N LEU A 179 11.98 38.22 -10.52
CA LEU A 179 12.28 36.95 -11.18
C LEU A 179 11.54 36.80 -12.52
N LYS A 180 10.41 37.48 -12.70
CA LYS A 180 9.60 37.43 -13.92
C LYS A 180 10.22 38.22 -15.08
N ASN A 181 11.03 39.22 -14.78
CA ASN A 181 11.64 40.13 -15.76
C ASN A 181 13.08 40.44 -15.31
N VAL A 182 13.97 39.47 -15.48
CA VAL A 182 15.40 39.63 -15.16
C VAL A 182 16.04 40.56 -16.21
N LYS A 183 15.87 41.87 -16.03
CA LYS A 183 16.71 42.89 -16.66
C LYS A 183 18.09 42.89 -15.98
N GLN A 184 19.09 43.55 -16.57
CA GLN A 184 20.36 43.75 -15.85
C GLN A 184 20.09 44.57 -14.58
N PRO A 185 20.24 43.98 -13.39
CA PRO A 185 19.93 44.68 -12.14
C PRO A 185 20.98 45.75 -11.85
N VAL A 186 20.55 46.85 -11.24
CA VAL A 186 21.44 47.94 -10.80
C VAL A 186 21.53 47.90 -9.29
N PHE A 187 22.42 47.06 -8.79
CA PHE A 187 22.58 46.87 -7.34
C PHE A 187 23.19 48.11 -6.68
N SER A 188 22.63 48.52 -5.56
CA SER A 188 23.16 49.55 -4.67
C SER A 188 23.76 48.91 -3.41
N ALA A 189 24.63 49.63 -2.70
CA ALA A 189 25.18 49.13 -1.43
C ALA A 189 24.16 49.34 -0.30
N ILE A 190 23.95 48.32 0.54
CA ILE A 190 23.00 48.36 1.66
C ILE A 190 23.70 48.03 2.98
N LEU A 191 23.05 48.33 4.11
CA LEU A 191 23.60 47.97 5.41
C LEU A 191 23.49 46.45 5.62
N GLY A 192 24.57 45.80 6.05
CA GLY A 192 24.60 44.33 6.18
C GLY A 192 23.58 43.77 7.16
N SER A 193 23.12 44.55 8.14
CA SER A 193 22.05 44.14 9.05
C SER A 193 20.72 43.87 8.33
N GLU A 194 20.50 44.48 7.17
CA GLU A 194 19.28 44.29 6.37
C GLU A 194 19.20 42.88 5.76
N ILE A 195 20.32 42.19 5.56
CA ILE A 195 20.39 40.84 4.98
C ILE A 195 20.97 39.78 5.92
N LEU A 196 21.09 40.09 7.22
CA LEU A 196 21.77 39.20 8.16
C LEU A 196 21.10 37.82 8.27
N ASN A 197 19.76 37.76 8.21
CA ASN A 197 19.03 36.49 8.27
C ASN A 197 19.18 35.70 6.97
N GLU A 198 19.07 36.35 5.82
CA GLU A 198 19.29 35.71 4.52
C GLU A 198 20.71 35.15 4.38
N LEU A 199 21.72 35.83 4.94
CA LEU A 199 23.09 35.30 4.98
C LEU A 199 23.20 34.06 5.88
N LYS A 200 22.50 34.02 7.02
CA LYS A 200 22.46 32.85 7.91
C LYS A 200 21.80 31.66 7.22
N ASP A 201 20.68 31.89 6.54
CA ASP A 201 19.96 30.86 5.78
C ASP A 201 20.82 30.37 4.61
N PHE A 202 21.42 31.30 3.86
CA PHE A 202 22.31 30.95 2.76
C PHE A 202 23.55 30.17 3.23
N TYR A 203 24.17 30.57 4.35
CA TYR A 203 25.26 29.81 4.98
C TYR A 203 24.84 28.38 5.28
N TYR A 204 23.67 28.20 5.91
CA TYR A 204 23.16 26.88 6.26
C TYR A 204 23.06 25.99 5.02
N ILE A 205 22.54 26.52 3.91
CA ILE A 205 22.39 25.79 2.66
C ILE A 205 23.75 25.42 2.05
N ILE A 206 24.66 26.39 1.84
CA ILE A 206 25.94 26.13 1.17
C ILE A 206 26.90 25.29 2.02
N ALA A 207 26.80 25.39 3.35
CA ALA A 207 27.61 24.57 4.26
C ALA A 207 27.08 23.13 4.35
N SER A 208 25.81 22.90 4.04
CA SER A 208 25.19 21.57 3.99
C SER A 208 25.52 20.78 2.72
N LEU A 209 26.10 21.44 1.70
CA LEU A 209 26.34 20.82 0.40
C LEU A 209 27.27 19.60 0.50
N PRO A 210 26.87 18.46 -0.07
CA PRO A 210 27.75 17.30 -0.17
C PRO A 210 28.93 17.57 -1.11
N LYS A 211 29.89 16.65 -1.14
CA LYS A 211 31.00 16.71 -2.10
C LYS A 211 30.45 16.67 -3.54
N LYS A 212 31.09 17.44 -4.43
CA LYS A 212 30.74 17.46 -5.85
C LYS A 212 30.78 16.05 -6.42
N MET A 213 29.72 15.68 -7.16
CA MET A 213 29.65 14.41 -7.89
C MET A 213 29.09 14.64 -9.29
N SER A 214 29.39 13.71 -10.20
CA SER A 214 28.82 13.72 -11.55
C SER A 214 27.41 13.14 -11.50
N VAL A 215 26.44 13.90 -11.99
CA VAL A 215 25.02 13.55 -12.03
C VAL A 215 24.47 13.47 -13.46
N ILE A 216 25.34 13.64 -14.46
CA ILE A 216 24.98 13.71 -15.88
C ILE A 216 24.09 12.54 -16.33
N GLU A 217 24.39 11.32 -15.90
CA GLU A 217 23.65 10.12 -16.28
C GLU A 217 22.23 10.11 -15.69
N SER A 218 22.11 10.48 -14.42
CA SER A 218 20.81 10.58 -13.74
C SER A 218 19.95 11.70 -14.32
N VAL A 219 20.55 12.86 -14.61
CA VAL A 219 19.85 13.97 -15.28
C VAL A 219 19.39 13.55 -16.68
N ARG A 220 20.25 12.87 -17.45
CA ARG A 220 19.93 12.36 -18.79
C ARG A 220 18.74 11.40 -18.76
N LYS A 221 18.75 10.43 -17.85
CA LYS A 221 17.65 9.46 -17.67
C LYS A 221 16.35 10.16 -17.28
N LEU A 222 16.39 11.05 -16.28
CA LEU A 222 15.20 11.77 -15.81
C LEU A 222 14.61 12.71 -16.88
N SER A 223 15.48 13.40 -17.61
CA SER A 223 15.07 14.36 -18.64
C SER A 223 14.60 13.70 -19.94
N SER A 224 14.96 12.42 -20.18
CA SER A 224 14.55 11.69 -21.38
C SER A 224 13.03 11.63 -21.59
N ARG A 225 12.23 11.64 -20.51
CA ARG A 225 10.76 11.61 -20.57
C ARG A 225 10.15 12.91 -21.07
N GLU A 226 10.78 14.07 -20.79
CA GLU A 226 10.25 15.38 -21.15
C GLU A 226 10.91 15.97 -22.39
N LYS A 227 12.23 15.80 -22.51
CA LYS A 227 13.06 16.45 -23.54
C LYS A 227 13.43 15.50 -24.70
N GLY A 228 13.16 14.20 -24.58
CA GLY A 228 13.41 13.21 -25.64
C GLY A 228 14.85 13.27 -26.18
N PRO A 229 15.05 13.56 -27.49
CA PRO A 229 16.39 13.59 -28.10
C PRO A 229 17.33 14.67 -27.52
N ASP A 230 16.78 15.75 -26.94
CA ASP A 230 17.58 16.85 -26.38
C ASP A 230 18.10 16.57 -24.96
N ALA A 231 17.73 15.43 -24.36
CA ALA A 231 18.07 15.09 -22.98
C ALA A 231 19.58 15.04 -22.72
N GLU A 232 20.39 14.58 -23.68
CA GLU A 232 21.85 14.52 -23.58
C GLU A 232 22.48 15.92 -23.51
N ALA A 233 22.05 16.83 -24.39
CA ALA A 233 22.53 18.20 -24.42
C ALA A 233 22.10 18.97 -23.16
N PHE A 234 20.87 18.74 -22.70
CA PHE A 234 20.36 19.32 -21.46
C PHE A 234 21.13 18.83 -20.24
N ALA A 235 21.40 17.53 -20.12
CA ALA A 235 22.18 16.96 -19.03
C ALA A 235 23.60 17.54 -18.93
N LYS A 236 24.26 17.79 -20.07
CA LYS A 236 25.55 18.48 -20.12
C LYS A 236 25.47 19.91 -19.59
N LYS A 237 24.43 20.67 -19.97
CA LYS A 237 24.22 22.04 -19.47
C LYS A 237 23.98 22.06 -17.95
N VAL A 238 23.16 21.14 -17.43
CA VAL A 238 22.92 21.01 -15.98
C VAL A 238 24.22 20.66 -15.25
N GLN A 239 25.01 19.71 -15.75
CA GLN A 239 26.29 19.34 -15.14
C GLN A 239 27.28 20.52 -15.14
N GLN A 240 27.37 21.27 -16.24
CA GLN A 240 28.20 22.48 -16.34
C GLN A 240 27.77 23.55 -15.34
N ALA A 241 26.46 23.77 -15.20
CA ALA A 241 25.93 24.70 -14.20
C ALA A 241 26.28 24.29 -12.77
N ILE A 242 26.15 23.00 -12.44
CA ILE A 242 26.60 22.44 -11.15
C ILE A 242 28.09 22.68 -10.94
N ASP A 243 28.93 22.43 -11.95
CA ASP A 243 30.37 22.65 -11.86
C ASP A 243 30.72 24.12 -11.57
N GLU A 244 30.05 25.07 -12.24
CA GLU A 244 30.22 26.50 -11.99
C GLU A 244 29.69 26.93 -10.62
N ILE A 245 28.54 26.40 -10.16
CA ILE A 245 28.02 26.60 -8.80
C ILE A 245 29.07 26.20 -7.76
N TYR A 246 29.63 24.99 -7.88
CA TYR A 246 30.66 24.51 -6.94
C TYR A 246 31.93 25.36 -7.00
N LYS A 247 32.35 25.79 -8.19
CA LYS A 247 33.50 26.67 -8.36
C LYS A 247 33.29 28.03 -7.70
N ILE A 248 32.10 28.63 -7.83
CA ILE A 248 31.76 29.89 -7.16
C ILE A 248 31.76 29.72 -5.65
N ILE A 249 31.13 28.66 -5.13
CA ILE A 249 31.10 28.38 -3.68
C ILE A 249 32.51 28.15 -3.15
N GLN A 250 33.36 27.40 -3.85
CA GLN A 250 34.70 27.07 -3.35
C GLN A 250 35.71 28.22 -3.46
N SER A 251 35.49 29.21 -4.34
CA SER A 251 36.50 30.23 -4.64
C SER A 251 36.09 31.67 -4.36
N GLU A 252 34.79 31.96 -4.36
CA GLU A 252 34.24 33.31 -4.26
C GLU A 252 33.30 33.46 -3.06
N ILE A 253 32.45 32.47 -2.79
CA ILE A 253 31.38 32.54 -1.78
C ILE A 253 31.49 31.35 -0.82
N THR A 254 32.66 31.16 -0.23
CA THR A 254 32.91 30.00 0.66
C THR A 254 32.08 30.10 1.94
N PRO A 255 31.74 28.96 2.56
CA PRO A 255 31.09 28.96 3.87
C PRO A 255 31.83 29.81 4.90
N ASP A 256 33.16 29.79 4.90
CA ASP A 256 33.99 30.60 5.81
C ASP A 256 33.85 32.10 5.54
N ILE A 257 33.81 32.52 4.27
CA ILE A 257 33.62 33.91 3.87
C ILE A 257 32.24 34.40 4.33
N ILE A 258 31.18 33.62 4.07
CA ILE A 258 29.82 33.99 4.49
C ILE A 258 29.72 34.03 6.02
N LEU A 259 30.27 33.05 6.73
CA LEU A 259 30.28 33.04 8.19
C LEU A 259 31.02 34.25 8.78
N ASN A 260 32.13 34.64 8.16
CA ASN A 260 32.87 35.85 8.53
C ASN A 260 32.06 37.13 8.26
N MET A 261 31.28 37.19 7.17
CA MET A 261 30.36 38.31 6.93
C MET A 261 29.31 38.39 8.04
N ILE A 262 28.67 37.26 8.38
CA ILE A 262 27.68 37.16 9.46
C ILE A 262 28.29 37.65 10.79
N ARG A 263 29.45 37.12 11.19
CA ARG A 263 30.16 37.50 12.42
C ARG A 263 30.48 38.99 12.48
N TYR A 264 30.91 39.57 11.36
CA TYR A 264 31.28 40.98 11.29
C TYR A 264 30.06 41.89 11.36
N ILE A 265 28.98 41.55 10.65
CA ILE A 265 27.70 42.29 10.66
C ILE A 265 27.06 42.23 12.05
N ASP A 266 26.98 41.03 12.64
CA ASP A 266 26.40 40.76 13.97
C ASP A 266 27.26 41.32 15.12
N SER A 267 28.46 41.85 14.82
CA SER A 267 29.46 42.27 15.82
C SER A 267 29.81 41.15 16.81
N ASN A 268 29.70 39.89 16.41
CA ASN A 268 29.88 38.75 17.28
C ASN A 268 30.81 37.72 16.61
N PRO A 269 32.11 37.73 16.95
CA PRO A 269 33.08 36.81 16.33
C PRO A 269 32.84 35.34 16.71
N LYS A 270 32.07 35.09 17.78
CA LYS A 270 31.80 33.74 18.30
C LYS A 270 30.57 33.07 17.69
N VAL A 271 29.88 33.70 16.74
CA VAL A 271 28.73 33.10 16.06
C VAL A 271 29.14 31.75 15.45
N LYS A 272 28.35 30.73 15.77
CA LYS A 272 28.42 29.38 15.18
C LYS A 272 27.01 29.01 14.75
N ILE A 273 26.87 28.59 13.50
CA ILE A 273 25.62 28.10 12.95
C ILE A 273 25.78 26.58 12.80
N ARG A 274 24.87 25.82 13.40
CA ARG A 274 24.88 24.35 13.27
C ARG A 274 24.28 23.97 11.93
N VAL A 275 24.95 23.06 11.24
CA VAL A 275 24.55 22.53 9.95
C VAL A 275 24.12 21.08 10.16
N PHE A 276 22.96 20.70 9.66
CA PHE A 276 22.45 19.33 9.75
C PHE A 276 22.43 18.69 8.37
N HIS A 277 22.87 17.45 8.30
CA HIS A 277 22.75 16.62 7.11
C HIS A 277 21.64 15.61 7.34
N GLU A 278 20.52 15.76 6.63
CA GLU A 278 19.46 14.77 6.63
C GLU A 278 19.82 13.63 5.67
N SER A 279 19.51 12.39 6.07
CA SER A 279 19.65 11.22 5.22
C SER A 279 18.27 10.75 4.79
N LEU A 280 17.96 10.94 3.51
CA LEU A 280 16.68 10.56 2.91
C LEU A 280 16.68 9.06 2.58
N LYS A 281 15.68 8.32 3.08
CA LYS A 281 15.55 6.86 2.94
C LYS A 281 14.58 6.46 1.83
N ILE A 282 14.79 6.98 0.63
CA ILE A 282 13.85 6.81 -0.49
C ILE A 282 13.71 5.35 -0.96
N ILE A 283 14.73 4.52 -0.76
CA ILE A 283 14.69 3.10 -1.13
C ILE A 283 13.73 2.33 -0.21
N GLU A 284 13.78 2.62 1.10
CA GLU A 284 12.90 1.98 2.07
C GLU A 284 11.44 2.38 1.85
N ASP A 285 11.17 3.65 1.54
CA ASP A 285 9.84 4.11 1.16
C ASP A 285 9.33 3.42 -0.11
N TYR A 286 10.19 3.24 -1.12
CA TYR A 286 9.85 2.50 -2.33
C TYR A 286 9.52 1.02 -2.05
N LYS A 287 10.34 0.34 -1.22
CA LYS A 287 10.08 -1.05 -0.80
C LYS A 287 8.77 -1.18 -0.04
N LYS A 288 8.45 -0.22 0.84
CA LYS A 288 7.19 -0.17 1.57
C LYS A 288 6.01 -0.06 0.61
N ASN A 289 6.06 0.88 -0.32
CA ASN A 289 4.99 1.07 -1.32
C ASN A 289 4.78 -0.16 -2.21
N LEU A 290 5.86 -0.82 -2.65
CA LEU A 290 5.77 -2.08 -3.40
C LEU A 290 5.08 -3.17 -2.58
N ASN A 291 5.42 -3.29 -1.29
CA ASN A 291 4.86 -4.29 -0.39
C ASN A 291 3.36 -4.07 -0.15
N GLU A 292 2.95 -2.82 0.05
CA GLU A 292 1.54 -2.45 0.20
C GLU A 292 0.76 -2.75 -1.09
N SER A 293 1.29 -2.36 -2.25
CA SER A 293 0.67 -2.64 -3.55
C SER A 293 0.51 -4.14 -3.81
N PHE A 294 1.57 -4.92 -3.58
CA PHE A 294 1.54 -6.37 -3.78
C PHE A 294 0.50 -7.05 -2.87
N ASN A 295 0.48 -6.71 -1.58
CA ASN A 295 -0.49 -7.30 -0.64
C ASN A 295 -1.93 -6.91 -0.99
N SER A 296 -2.16 -5.66 -1.43
CA SER A 296 -3.48 -5.22 -1.88
C SER A 296 -3.95 -6.04 -3.09
N ILE A 297 -3.10 -6.21 -4.10
CA ILE A 297 -3.44 -7.00 -5.31
C ILE A 297 -3.69 -8.46 -4.92
N LYS A 298 -2.80 -9.06 -4.12
CA LYS A 298 -2.90 -10.43 -3.62
C LYS A 298 -4.24 -10.70 -2.93
N ASN A 299 -4.62 -9.83 -1.98
CA ASN A 299 -5.86 -10.00 -1.22
C ASN A 299 -7.10 -9.93 -2.11
N VAL A 300 -7.14 -8.97 -3.05
CA VAL A 300 -8.23 -8.86 -4.03
C VAL A 300 -8.32 -10.11 -4.90
N VAL A 301 -7.18 -10.64 -5.36
CA VAL A 301 -7.14 -11.84 -6.19
C VAL A 301 -7.60 -13.07 -5.43
N ILE A 302 -7.12 -13.27 -4.19
CA ILE A 302 -7.56 -14.40 -3.34
C ILE A 302 -9.07 -14.37 -3.17
N GLN A 303 -9.63 -13.21 -2.83
CA GLN A 303 -11.06 -13.06 -2.65
C GLN A 303 -11.84 -13.42 -3.93
N GLN A 304 -11.46 -12.84 -5.08
CA GLN A 304 -12.12 -13.12 -6.36
C GLN A 304 -11.99 -14.59 -6.79
N PHE A 305 -10.83 -15.20 -6.53
CA PHE A 305 -10.59 -16.60 -6.84
C PHE A 305 -11.47 -17.53 -5.97
N SER A 306 -11.56 -17.26 -4.67
CA SER A 306 -12.44 -17.99 -3.74
C SER A 306 -13.91 -17.86 -4.14
N GLU A 307 -14.38 -16.67 -4.46
CA GLU A 307 -15.77 -16.42 -4.89
C GLU A 307 -16.09 -17.16 -6.21
N SER A 308 -15.21 -17.10 -7.20
CA SER A 308 -15.40 -17.77 -8.49
C SER A 308 -15.38 -19.31 -8.37
N THR A 309 -14.49 -19.85 -7.54
CA THR A 309 -14.42 -21.29 -7.24
C THR A 309 -15.71 -21.75 -6.55
N LEU A 310 -16.20 -20.98 -5.57
CA LEU A 310 -17.46 -21.27 -4.88
C LEU A 310 -18.65 -21.30 -5.84
N GLN A 311 -18.73 -20.34 -6.76
CA GLN A 311 -19.79 -20.30 -7.77
C GLN A 311 -19.72 -21.47 -8.75
N LYS A 312 -18.52 -21.89 -9.13
CA LYS A 312 -18.31 -23.09 -9.96
C LYS A 312 -18.77 -24.34 -9.23
N ASP A 313 -18.38 -24.52 -7.97
CA ASP A 313 -18.80 -25.66 -7.14
C ASP A 313 -20.33 -25.74 -6.98
N ILE A 314 -21.01 -24.59 -6.80
CA ILE A 314 -22.48 -24.51 -6.76
C ILE A 314 -23.09 -24.96 -8.10
N LYS A 315 -22.58 -24.44 -9.23
CA LYS A 315 -23.05 -24.82 -10.56
C LYS A 315 -22.85 -26.31 -10.83
N ASP A 316 -21.71 -26.87 -10.43
CA ASP A 316 -21.37 -28.27 -10.61
C ASP A 316 -22.21 -29.20 -9.72
N LEU A 317 -22.60 -28.76 -8.52
CA LEU A 317 -23.48 -29.52 -7.61
C LEU A 317 -24.92 -29.59 -8.16
N PHE A 318 -25.45 -28.46 -8.64
CA PHE A 318 -26.85 -28.36 -9.09
C PHE A 318 -27.03 -28.43 -10.60
N ARG A 319 -25.96 -28.75 -11.35
CA ARG A 319 -25.97 -28.85 -12.83
C ARG A 319 -26.52 -27.58 -13.50
N GLY A 320 -26.19 -26.42 -12.95
CA GLY A 320 -26.64 -25.12 -13.44
C GLY A 320 -28.08 -24.72 -13.09
N LYS A 321 -28.83 -25.53 -12.33
CA LYS A 321 -30.15 -25.13 -11.83
C LYS A 321 -30.02 -23.93 -10.87
N GLN A 322 -31.03 -23.06 -10.87
CA GLN A 322 -31.10 -21.94 -9.92
C GLN A 322 -31.37 -22.45 -8.50
N LEU A 323 -30.76 -21.78 -7.52
CA LEU A 323 -30.99 -22.08 -6.10
C LEU A 323 -32.38 -21.63 -5.66
N VAL A 324 -33.05 -22.49 -4.90
CA VAL A 324 -34.35 -22.20 -4.29
C VAL A 324 -34.26 -20.97 -3.40
N THR A 325 -35.32 -20.17 -3.37
CA THR A 325 -35.42 -18.96 -2.56
C THR A 325 -35.68 -19.29 -1.09
N ILE A 326 -35.26 -18.40 -0.19
CA ILE A 326 -35.55 -18.48 1.25
C ILE A 326 -36.74 -17.60 1.55
N GLU A 327 -37.68 -18.12 2.31
CA GLU A 327 -38.85 -17.37 2.76
C GLU A 327 -38.44 -16.18 3.65
N GLY A 328 -39.08 -15.04 3.45
CA GLY A 328 -38.75 -13.79 4.15
C GLY A 328 -37.47 -13.10 3.68
N TYR A 329 -36.61 -13.74 2.89
CA TYR A 329 -35.40 -13.14 2.32
C TYR A 329 -35.60 -12.78 0.83
N ASN A 330 -36.26 -11.65 0.58
CA ASN A 330 -36.63 -11.17 -0.75
C ASN A 330 -35.84 -9.93 -1.19
N GLU A 331 -36.00 -9.53 -2.46
CA GLU A 331 -35.31 -8.36 -3.04
C GLU A 331 -35.58 -7.06 -2.26
N ALA A 332 -36.78 -6.88 -1.70
CA ALA A 332 -37.11 -5.71 -0.90
C ALA A 332 -36.28 -5.62 0.39
N LEU A 333 -36.07 -6.76 1.09
CA LEU A 333 -35.20 -6.81 2.27
C LEU A 333 -33.73 -6.58 1.87
N ILE A 334 -33.29 -7.16 0.75
CA ILE A 334 -31.92 -6.96 0.21
C ILE A 334 -31.65 -5.49 -0.09
N ASP A 335 -32.59 -4.79 -0.73
CA ASP A 335 -32.48 -3.35 -1.01
C ASP A 335 -32.40 -2.51 0.28
N LEU A 336 -33.23 -2.82 1.28
CA LEU A 336 -33.20 -2.15 2.59
C LEU A 336 -31.85 -2.35 3.32
N MET A 337 -31.32 -3.57 3.27
CA MET A 337 -30.01 -3.91 3.83
C MET A 337 -28.88 -3.17 3.11
N GLY A 338 -28.92 -3.12 1.77
CA GLY A 338 -27.97 -2.37 0.95
C GLY A 338 -27.97 -0.87 1.26
N LYS A 339 -29.15 -0.25 1.39
CA LYS A 339 -29.28 1.16 1.80
C LYS A 339 -28.68 1.48 3.16
N LYS A 340 -28.56 0.49 4.04
CA LYS A 340 -27.97 0.61 5.39
C LYS A 340 -26.56 0.02 5.49
N ASN A 341 -25.97 -0.45 4.39
CA ASN A 341 -24.67 -1.15 4.37
C ASN A 341 -24.60 -2.31 5.38
N VAL A 342 -25.68 -3.09 5.49
CA VAL A 342 -25.76 -4.31 6.32
C VAL A 342 -25.91 -5.51 5.40
N GLU A 343 -25.37 -6.67 5.77
CA GLU A 343 -25.53 -7.93 5.05
C GLU A 343 -25.81 -9.06 6.03
N CYS A 344 -26.64 -10.04 5.65
CA CYS A 344 -26.90 -11.23 6.46
C CYS A 344 -26.03 -12.39 5.99
N ARG A 345 -25.10 -12.83 6.85
CA ARG A 345 -24.21 -13.95 6.55
C ARG A 345 -24.97 -15.28 6.54
N GLY A 346 -24.41 -16.27 5.84
CA GLY A 346 -24.91 -17.65 5.84
C GLY A 346 -26.18 -17.92 4.99
N VAL A 347 -26.88 -16.89 4.51
CA VAL A 347 -28.10 -17.07 3.69
C VAL A 347 -27.84 -17.84 2.41
N GLN A 348 -26.69 -17.63 1.76
CA GLN A 348 -26.30 -18.41 0.59
C GLN A 348 -26.12 -19.90 0.93
N GLY A 349 -25.50 -20.20 2.07
CA GLY A 349 -25.41 -21.56 2.61
C GLY A 349 -26.80 -22.16 2.87
N LEU A 350 -27.73 -21.37 3.41
CA LEU A 350 -29.11 -21.80 3.62
C LEU A 350 -29.82 -22.14 2.29
N ARG A 351 -29.63 -21.33 1.24
CA ARG A 351 -30.17 -21.59 -0.11
C ARG A 351 -29.61 -22.88 -0.71
N ILE A 352 -28.30 -23.10 -0.58
CA ILE A 352 -27.64 -24.34 -1.02
C ILE A 352 -28.24 -25.54 -0.27
N THR A 353 -28.37 -25.45 1.06
CA THR A 353 -28.98 -26.50 1.89
C THR A 353 -30.42 -26.80 1.49
N LYS A 354 -31.26 -25.76 1.34
CA LYS A 354 -32.66 -25.93 0.90
C LYS A 354 -32.73 -26.62 -0.46
N THR A 355 -31.93 -26.15 -1.42
CA THR A 355 -31.90 -26.71 -2.77
C THR A 355 -31.43 -28.17 -2.75
N PHE A 356 -30.38 -28.48 -1.99
CA PHE A 356 -29.89 -29.86 -1.86
C PHE A 356 -30.96 -30.78 -1.24
N LEU A 357 -31.59 -30.36 -0.15
CA LEU A 357 -32.61 -31.15 0.53
C LEU A 357 -33.85 -31.39 -0.34
N MET A 358 -34.36 -30.34 -0.99
CA MET A 358 -35.62 -30.42 -1.76
C MET A 358 -35.41 -31.04 -3.14
N GLU A 359 -34.41 -30.58 -3.90
CA GLU A 359 -34.21 -30.98 -5.29
C GLU A 359 -33.30 -32.20 -5.42
N THR A 360 -32.28 -32.36 -4.57
CA THR A 360 -31.33 -33.48 -4.72
C THR A 360 -31.76 -34.70 -3.91
N TYR A 361 -32.15 -34.51 -2.65
CA TYR A 361 -32.53 -35.62 -1.79
C TYR A 361 -33.99 -36.04 -1.98
N GLU A 362 -34.95 -35.15 -1.64
CA GLU A 362 -36.38 -35.50 -1.59
C GLU A 362 -36.93 -35.91 -2.95
N GLN A 363 -36.62 -35.18 -4.02
CA GLN A 363 -37.15 -35.50 -5.36
C GLN A 363 -36.45 -36.67 -6.04
N ASN A 364 -35.13 -36.85 -5.83
CA ASN A 364 -34.31 -37.70 -6.71
C ASN A 364 -33.62 -38.89 -6.04
N SER A 365 -33.46 -38.89 -4.71
CA SER A 365 -32.57 -39.86 -4.04
C SER A 365 -33.24 -40.63 -2.90
N LYS A 366 -34.25 -40.05 -2.25
CA LYS A 366 -34.93 -40.63 -1.09
C LYS A 366 -35.48 -42.03 -1.35
N ASP A 367 -36.23 -42.21 -2.43
CA ASP A 367 -36.86 -43.49 -2.77
C ASP A 367 -35.84 -44.56 -3.14
N VAL A 368 -34.75 -44.17 -3.79
CA VAL A 368 -33.64 -45.07 -4.14
C VAL A 368 -32.97 -45.61 -2.88
N VAL A 369 -32.68 -44.73 -1.91
CA VAL A 369 -32.09 -45.12 -0.62
C VAL A 369 -33.08 -45.93 0.22
N ASN A 370 -34.37 -45.59 0.21
CA ASN A 370 -35.41 -46.36 0.90
C ASN A 370 -35.50 -47.79 0.36
N THR A 371 -35.56 -47.92 -0.97
CA THR A 371 -35.58 -49.21 -1.67
C THR A 371 -34.37 -50.05 -1.27
N PHE A 372 -33.19 -49.44 -1.18
CA PHE A 372 -31.98 -50.10 -0.74
C PHE A 372 -32.10 -50.67 0.68
N ILE A 373 -32.63 -49.88 1.62
CA ILE A 373 -32.78 -50.27 3.03
C ILE A 373 -33.81 -51.40 3.19
N LEU A 374 -34.87 -51.41 2.37
CA LEU A 374 -35.94 -52.41 2.45
C LEU A 374 -35.59 -53.73 1.76
N GLU A 375 -34.98 -53.66 0.57
CA GLU A 375 -34.69 -54.84 -0.25
C GLU A 375 -33.31 -55.46 0.04
N GLY A 376 -32.46 -54.80 0.83
CA GLY A 376 -31.14 -55.28 1.22
C GLY A 376 -31.18 -56.40 2.27
N PHE A 377 -30.40 -57.46 2.05
CA PHE A 377 -30.19 -58.54 3.02
C PHE A 377 -28.94 -58.25 3.86
N PHE A 378 -29.16 -57.67 5.03
CA PHE A 378 -28.10 -57.25 5.93
C PHE A 378 -27.58 -58.42 6.78
N GLY A 379 -26.32 -58.80 6.55
CA GLY A 379 -25.60 -59.76 7.40
C GLY A 379 -25.17 -59.16 8.74
N ASP A 380 -24.96 -57.84 8.78
CA ASP A 380 -24.61 -57.06 9.97
C ASP A 380 -25.82 -56.24 10.46
N LYS A 381 -26.44 -56.68 11.58
CA LYS A 381 -27.62 -56.04 12.17
C LYS A 381 -27.32 -54.67 12.78
N ASP A 382 -26.11 -54.45 13.28
CA ASP A 382 -25.71 -53.15 13.83
C ASP A 382 -25.55 -52.12 12.71
N PHE A 383 -24.98 -52.54 11.58
CA PHE A 383 -24.90 -51.70 10.39
C PHE A 383 -26.28 -51.37 9.84
N GLN A 384 -27.18 -52.36 9.75
CA GLN A 384 -28.57 -52.14 9.33
C GLN A 384 -29.24 -51.06 10.18
N LYS A 385 -29.16 -51.18 11.52
CA LYS A 385 -29.73 -50.20 12.45
C LYS A 385 -29.14 -48.80 12.24
N LYS A 386 -27.80 -48.68 12.19
CA LYS A 386 -27.11 -47.39 11.97
C LYS A 386 -27.50 -46.71 10.65
N PHE A 387 -27.68 -47.50 9.59
CA PHE A 387 -28.09 -46.96 8.29
C PHE A 387 -29.55 -46.52 8.33
N SER A 388 -30.46 -47.37 8.81
CA SER A 388 -31.87 -47.01 8.98
C SER A 388 -32.04 -45.76 9.83
N ASP A 389 -31.37 -45.67 10.99
CA ASP A 389 -31.42 -44.49 11.87
C ASP A 389 -30.94 -43.21 11.16
N ALA A 390 -29.88 -43.31 10.36
CA ALA A 390 -29.37 -42.17 9.58
C ALA A 390 -30.36 -41.72 8.49
N PHE A 391 -30.99 -42.67 7.79
CA PHE A 391 -32.00 -42.38 6.78
C PHE A 391 -33.24 -41.73 7.39
N PHE A 392 -33.73 -42.23 8.53
CA PHE A 392 -34.86 -41.62 9.23
C PHE A 392 -34.55 -40.20 9.70
N ARG A 393 -33.35 -39.95 10.26
CA ARG A 393 -32.95 -38.58 10.63
C ARG A 393 -32.96 -37.64 9.42
N VAL A 394 -32.43 -38.06 8.28
CA VAL A 394 -32.42 -37.24 7.06
C VAL A 394 -33.83 -36.99 6.52
N ASN A 395 -34.76 -37.95 6.63
CA ASN A 395 -36.16 -37.76 6.23
C ASN A 395 -36.89 -36.68 7.05
N GLU A 396 -36.55 -36.55 8.33
CA GLU A 396 -37.13 -35.51 9.19
C GLU A 396 -36.57 -34.11 8.88
N LEU A 397 -35.43 -34.01 8.19
CA LEU A 397 -34.80 -32.71 7.90
C LEU A 397 -35.67 -31.81 7.05
N LYS A 398 -36.49 -32.34 6.13
CA LYS A 398 -37.39 -31.51 5.32
C LYS A 398 -38.35 -30.71 6.21
N LYS A 399 -39.00 -31.41 7.14
CA LYS A 399 -39.95 -30.82 8.07
C LYS A 399 -39.25 -29.83 8.99
N LEU A 400 -38.15 -30.25 9.61
CA LEU A 400 -37.32 -29.40 10.48
C LEU A 400 -36.87 -28.13 9.75
N PHE A 401 -36.40 -28.25 8.51
CA PHE A 401 -35.91 -27.13 7.72
C PHE A 401 -37.02 -26.12 7.46
N LEU A 402 -38.21 -26.57 7.02
CA LEU A 402 -39.33 -25.68 6.73
C LEU A 402 -39.86 -25.00 8.01
N GLU A 403 -39.92 -25.72 9.13
CA GLU A 403 -40.29 -25.14 10.44
C GLU A 403 -39.29 -24.06 10.87
N LYS A 404 -37.99 -24.33 10.75
CA LYS A 404 -36.94 -23.37 11.10
C LYS A 404 -36.84 -22.20 10.13
N GLU A 405 -37.07 -22.43 8.85
CA GLU A 405 -37.18 -21.37 7.85
C GLU A 405 -38.33 -20.43 8.19
N GLN A 406 -39.50 -20.97 8.55
CA GLN A 406 -40.63 -20.17 9.03
C GLN A 406 -40.31 -19.38 10.30
N GLU A 407 -39.58 -19.99 11.25
CA GLU A 407 -39.12 -19.29 12.44
C GLU A 407 -38.21 -18.10 12.11
N ILE A 408 -37.26 -18.29 11.18
CA ILE A 408 -36.33 -17.25 10.74
C ILE A 408 -37.06 -16.16 9.94
N ALA A 409 -38.02 -16.53 9.08
CA ALA A 409 -38.77 -15.60 8.26
C ALA A 409 -39.70 -14.72 9.09
N ASN A 410 -40.48 -15.35 9.99
CA ASN A 410 -41.70 -14.75 10.53
C ASN A 410 -41.81 -14.76 12.06
N ALA A 411 -41.04 -15.58 12.80
CA ALA A 411 -41.31 -15.80 14.22
C ALA A 411 -40.41 -14.98 15.17
N GLY A 412 -41.06 -14.29 16.11
CA GLY A 412 -40.42 -13.58 17.21
C GLY A 412 -39.73 -12.26 16.79
N SER A 413 -39.06 -11.64 17.76
CA SER A 413 -38.40 -10.33 17.61
C SER A 413 -37.11 -10.37 16.78
N ASN A 414 -36.64 -11.56 16.40
CA ASN A 414 -35.38 -11.77 15.67
C ASN A 414 -35.64 -12.58 14.39
N SER A 415 -36.41 -11.99 13.48
CA SER A 415 -36.85 -12.58 12.22
C SER A 415 -36.60 -11.61 11.05
N PHE A 416 -36.58 -12.11 9.82
CA PHE A 416 -36.45 -11.27 8.62
C PHE A 416 -37.55 -10.21 8.54
N LYS A 417 -38.79 -10.56 8.92
CA LYS A 417 -39.89 -9.60 9.03
C LYS A 417 -39.57 -8.46 10.00
N THR A 418 -39.03 -8.77 11.18
CA THR A 418 -38.65 -7.74 12.17
C THR A 418 -37.46 -6.92 11.69
N LEU A 419 -36.48 -7.56 11.06
CA LEU A 419 -35.32 -6.89 10.47
C LEU A 419 -35.76 -5.88 9.40
N ALA A 420 -36.68 -6.24 8.51
CA ALA A 420 -37.24 -5.34 7.50
C ALA A 420 -37.89 -4.10 8.14
N LEU A 421 -38.68 -4.29 9.21
CA LEU A 421 -39.31 -3.18 9.95
C LEU A 421 -38.27 -2.26 10.62
N LEU A 422 -37.21 -2.83 11.20
CA LEU A 422 -36.14 -2.07 11.83
C LEU A 422 -35.30 -1.27 10.83
N LEU A 423 -35.05 -1.82 9.63
CA LEU A 423 -34.31 -1.17 8.56
C LEU A 423 -35.12 -0.07 7.86
N GLY A 424 -36.44 -0.26 7.72
CA GLY A 424 -37.36 0.71 7.14
C GLY A 424 -37.77 1.86 8.08
N GLY A 425 -37.54 1.71 9.40
CA GLY A 425 -37.83 2.75 10.39
C GLY A 425 -36.84 3.91 10.38
N GLY A 426 -37.33 5.13 10.64
CA GLY A 426 -36.53 6.36 10.70
C GLY A 426 -35.71 6.56 12.00
N THR A 427 -35.85 5.68 12.99
CA THR A 427 -35.14 5.76 14.28
C THR A 427 -33.79 5.04 14.23
N ASN A 428 -32.81 5.53 15.00
CA ASN A 428 -31.47 4.93 15.08
C ASN A 428 -31.51 3.58 15.83
N ASN A 429 -31.78 2.49 15.09
CA ASN A 429 -31.95 1.13 15.62
C ASN A 429 -30.70 0.25 15.46
N GLU A 430 -29.51 0.82 15.21
CA GLU A 430 -28.29 0.06 14.86
C GLU A 430 -27.98 -1.10 15.83
N LYS A 431 -28.08 -0.87 17.14
CA LYS A 431 -27.82 -1.92 18.15
C LYS A 431 -28.81 -3.07 18.04
N LYS A 432 -30.09 -2.78 17.80
CA LYS A 432 -31.14 -3.80 17.63
C LYS A 432 -30.96 -4.55 16.31
N ILE A 433 -30.65 -3.83 15.23
CA ILE A 433 -30.36 -4.44 13.92
C ILE A 433 -29.22 -5.45 14.04
N LYS A 434 -28.09 -5.05 14.64
CA LYS A 434 -26.94 -5.95 14.85
C LYS A 434 -27.30 -7.18 15.70
N MET A 435 -28.06 -6.99 16.78
CA MET A 435 -28.48 -8.10 17.65
C MET A 435 -29.43 -9.06 16.93
N THR A 436 -30.44 -8.53 16.24
CA THR A 436 -31.39 -9.33 15.45
C THR A 436 -30.68 -10.11 14.35
N LEU A 437 -29.77 -9.44 13.62
CA LEU A 437 -28.97 -10.06 12.56
C LEU A 437 -28.12 -11.20 13.10
N SER A 438 -27.38 -10.99 14.19
CA SER A 438 -26.55 -12.02 14.82
C SER A 438 -27.35 -13.26 15.24
N VAL A 439 -28.56 -13.07 15.80
CA VAL A 439 -29.44 -14.19 16.17
C VAL A 439 -29.96 -14.93 14.94
N ILE A 440 -30.29 -14.22 13.86
CA ILE A 440 -30.70 -14.84 12.59
C ILE A 440 -29.54 -15.64 12.00
N GLU A 441 -28.35 -15.06 11.91
CA GLU A 441 -27.14 -15.71 11.39
C GLU A 441 -26.80 -16.98 12.17
N GLU A 442 -26.89 -16.94 13.50
CA GLU A 442 -26.64 -18.11 14.34
C GLU A 442 -27.68 -19.22 14.12
N ARG A 443 -28.97 -18.87 13.97
CA ARG A 443 -30.02 -19.85 13.62
C ARG A 443 -29.76 -20.49 12.27
N ILE A 444 -29.35 -19.70 11.28
CA ILE A 444 -28.98 -20.19 9.94
C ILE A 444 -27.79 -21.15 10.05
N ARG A 445 -26.76 -20.78 10.81
CA ARG A 445 -25.56 -21.59 11.01
C ARG A 445 -25.89 -22.93 11.66
N ILE A 446 -26.64 -22.94 12.76
CA ILE A 446 -27.07 -24.15 13.46
C ILE A 446 -27.86 -25.07 12.53
N LEU A 447 -28.80 -24.51 11.76
CA LEU A 447 -29.60 -25.29 10.82
C LEU A 447 -28.73 -25.93 9.72
N ASN A 448 -27.84 -25.15 9.10
CA ASN A 448 -26.91 -25.66 8.10
C ASN A 448 -26.00 -26.76 8.67
N LEU A 449 -25.43 -26.54 9.86
CA LEU A 449 -24.58 -27.52 10.53
C LEU A 449 -25.33 -28.82 10.77
N ARG A 450 -26.57 -28.73 11.27
CA ARG A 450 -27.40 -29.92 11.53
C ARG A 450 -27.64 -30.75 10.27
N VAL A 451 -27.98 -30.10 9.16
CA VAL A 451 -28.22 -30.79 7.89
C VAL A 451 -26.93 -31.43 7.35
N VAL A 452 -25.79 -30.73 7.45
CA VAL A 452 -24.47 -31.26 7.06
C VAL A 452 -24.11 -32.50 7.87
N GLU A 453 -24.29 -32.48 9.19
CA GLU A 453 -23.98 -33.62 10.07
C GLU A 453 -24.81 -34.85 9.74
N ASP A 454 -26.13 -34.70 9.56
CA ASP A 454 -27.02 -35.81 9.26
C ASP A 454 -26.73 -36.41 7.87
N PHE A 455 -26.47 -35.58 6.84
CA PHE A 455 -26.02 -36.08 5.53
C PHE A 455 -24.62 -36.68 5.54
N LEU A 456 -23.70 -36.20 6.39
CA LEU A 456 -22.37 -36.80 6.56
C LEU A 456 -22.48 -38.23 7.08
N VAL A 457 -23.37 -38.47 8.06
CA VAL A 457 -23.60 -39.81 8.59
C VAL A 457 -24.24 -40.71 7.54
N LEU A 458 -25.25 -40.23 6.81
CA LEU A 458 -25.87 -40.99 5.70
C LEU A 458 -24.83 -41.32 4.61
N GLY A 459 -24.00 -40.34 4.22
CA GLY A 459 -22.93 -40.50 3.25
C GLY A 459 -21.91 -41.56 3.64
N LYS A 460 -21.50 -41.61 4.92
CA LYS A 460 -20.61 -42.66 5.45
C LYS A 460 -21.23 -44.06 5.30
N ASN A 461 -22.52 -44.21 5.59
CA ASN A 461 -23.21 -45.49 5.43
C ASN A 461 -23.31 -45.89 3.95
N LEU A 462 -23.63 -44.95 3.05
CA LEU A 462 -23.62 -45.19 1.60
C LEU A 462 -22.24 -45.59 1.08
N PHE A 463 -21.17 -44.98 1.59
CA PHE A 463 -19.80 -45.35 1.22
C PHE A 463 -19.45 -46.80 1.61
N ILE A 464 -19.82 -47.21 2.83
CA ILE A 464 -19.62 -48.59 3.29
C ILE A 464 -20.37 -49.55 2.36
N THR A 465 -21.64 -49.24 2.07
CA THR A 465 -22.47 -50.00 1.12
C THR A 465 -21.81 -50.12 -0.26
N LEU A 466 -21.38 -49.01 -0.85
CA LEU A 466 -20.73 -49.02 -2.17
C LEU A 466 -19.39 -49.78 -2.17
N SER A 467 -18.72 -49.85 -1.02
CA SER A 467 -17.51 -50.65 -0.84
C SER A 467 -17.83 -52.16 -0.81
N GLU A 468 -18.94 -52.57 -0.22
CA GLU A 468 -19.41 -53.97 -0.25
C GLU A 468 -19.72 -54.44 -1.67
N TYR A 469 -20.33 -53.60 -2.51
CA TYR A 469 -20.62 -53.94 -3.91
C TYR A 469 -19.37 -54.31 -4.71
N LYS A 470 -18.23 -53.69 -4.39
CA LYS A 470 -16.94 -53.98 -5.03
C LYS A 470 -16.29 -55.28 -4.56
N LYS A 471 -16.67 -55.83 -3.41
CA LYS A 471 -16.10 -57.07 -2.87
C LYS A 471 -16.54 -58.25 -3.73
N THR A 472 -15.68 -59.27 -3.84
CA THR A 472 -16.05 -60.55 -4.47
C THR A 472 -17.14 -61.26 -3.67
N LYS A 473 -17.01 -61.27 -2.33
CA LYS A 473 -17.98 -61.78 -1.35
C LYS A 473 -18.41 -60.65 -0.38
N PRO A 474 -19.57 -60.02 -0.59
CA PRO A 474 -20.14 -59.04 0.34
C PRO A 474 -20.55 -59.69 1.67
N GLU A 475 -20.28 -59.03 2.79
CA GLU A 475 -20.55 -59.55 4.14
C GLU A 475 -21.66 -58.75 4.84
N LYS A 476 -21.61 -57.41 4.75
CA LYS A 476 -22.58 -56.56 5.43
C LYS A 476 -23.92 -56.56 4.73
N ILE A 477 -23.92 -56.66 3.40
CA ILE A 477 -25.13 -56.72 2.57
C ILE A 477 -24.92 -57.79 1.51
N THR A 478 -25.42 -58.99 1.79
CA THR A 478 -25.07 -60.21 1.04
C THR A 478 -25.64 -60.22 -0.37
N ASN A 479 -26.80 -59.59 -0.59
CA ASN A 479 -27.48 -59.52 -1.88
C ASN A 479 -27.22 -58.22 -2.67
N ILE A 480 -26.22 -57.40 -2.30
CA ILE A 480 -26.01 -56.06 -2.89
C ILE A 480 -25.83 -56.07 -4.42
N LYS A 481 -25.40 -57.20 -5.00
CA LYS A 481 -25.22 -57.36 -6.45
C LYS A 481 -26.50 -57.68 -7.20
N GLU A 482 -27.58 -57.99 -6.49
CA GLU A 482 -28.81 -58.56 -7.05
C GLU A 482 -30.10 -57.86 -6.59
N ILE A 483 -30.02 -56.80 -5.78
CA ILE A 483 -31.18 -56.10 -5.18
C ILE A 483 -32.29 -55.80 -6.22
N LYS A 484 -31.93 -55.26 -7.39
CA LYS A 484 -32.87 -54.99 -8.50
C LYS A 484 -32.77 -55.95 -9.69
N GLY A 485 -32.17 -57.12 -9.50
CA GLY A 485 -31.96 -58.09 -10.58
C GLY A 485 -31.27 -57.46 -11.80
N GLY A 486 -31.92 -57.52 -12.96
CA GLY A 486 -31.40 -56.99 -14.23
C GLY A 486 -31.09 -55.48 -14.24
N GLY A 487 -31.77 -54.69 -13.40
CA GLY A 487 -31.56 -53.22 -13.29
C GLY A 487 -30.60 -52.80 -12.17
N ASN A 488 -29.89 -53.75 -11.55
CA ASN A 488 -29.07 -53.45 -10.37
C ASN A 488 -27.88 -52.53 -10.67
N LYS A 489 -27.34 -52.56 -11.90
CA LYS A 489 -26.21 -51.68 -12.28
C LYS A 489 -26.62 -50.21 -12.28
N GLU A 490 -27.77 -49.91 -12.88
CA GLU A 490 -28.34 -48.57 -12.92
C GLU A 490 -28.69 -48.09 -11.51
N PHE A 491 -29.31 -48.96 -10.70
CA PHE A 491 -29.63 -48.68 -9.30
C PHE A 491 -28.38 -48.31 -8.48
N ILE A 492 -27.30 -49.08 -8.58
CA ILE A 492 -26.03 -48.77 -7.91
C ILE A 492 -25.43 -47.47 -8.46
N ALA A 493 -25.52 -47.21 -9.77
CA ALA A 493 -25.04 -45.96 -10.35
C ALA A 493 -25.78 -44.72 -9.79
N TYR A 494 -27.09 -44.81 -9.53
CA TYR A 494 -27.83 -43.76 -8.82
C TYR A 494 -27.30 -43.53 -7.40
N ILE A 495 -27.00 -44.59 -6.66
CA ILE A 495 -26.43 -44.48 -5.31
C ILE A 495 -25.04 -43.83 -5.34
N VAL A 496 -24.19 -44.20 -6.31
CA VAL A 496 -22.87 -43.58 -6.52
C VAL A 496 -23.01 -42.08 -6.81
N ASN A 497 -23.93 -41.72 -7.70
CA ASN A 497 -24.20 -40.32 -8.04
C ASN A 497 -24.69 -39.53 -6.81
N PHE A 498 -25.60 -40.10 -6.02
CA PHE A 498 -26.10 -39.44 -4.81
C PHE A 498 -25.00 -39.27 -3.74
N TYR A 499 -24.19 -40.31 -3.49
CA TYR A 499 -23.03 -40.23 -2.61
C TYR A 499 -22.03 -39.14 -3.06
N THR A 500 -21.81 -39.02 -4.37
CA THR A 500 -20.97 -37.98 -4.95
C THR A 500 -21.56 -36.58 -4.70
N SER A 501 -22.87 -36.41 -4.86
CA SER A 501 -23.58 -35.18 -4.55
C SER A 501 -23.50 -34.81 -3.06
N ILE A 502 -23.65 -35.78 -2.14
CA ILE A 502 -23.44 -35.57 -0.69
C ILE A 502 -22.02 -35.06 -0.43
N THR A 503 -21.01 -35.70 -1.02
CA THR A 503 -19.61 -35.34 -0.81
C THR A 503 -19.31 -33.91 -1.29
N LYS A 504 -19.82 -33.55 -2.48
CA LYS A 504 -19.72 -32.19 -3.02
C LYS A 504 -20.46 -31.16 -2.15
N TYR A 505 -21.67 -31.48 -1.70
CA TYR A 505 -22.46 -30.64 -0.80
C TYR A 505 -21.72 -30.39 0.52
N ILE A 506 -21.19 -31.43 1.17
CA ILE A 506 -20.45 -31.29 2.44
C ILE A 506 -19.21 -30.42 2.23
N LYS A 507 -18.43 -30.66 1.17
CA LYS A 507 -17.25 -29.84 0.84
C LYS A 507 -17.62 -28.36 0.66
N LEU A 508 -18.69 -28.08 -0.07
CA LEU A 508 -19.21 -26.73 -0.31
C LEU A 508 -19.68 -26.06 0.99
N MET A 509 -20.37 -26.81 1.86
CA MET A 509 -20.97 -26.28 3.08
C MET A 509 -19.96 -25.99 4.19
N LYS A 510 -18.76 -26.58 4.18
CA LYS A 510 -17.69 -26.25 5.13
C LYS A 510 -17.41 -24.75 5.21
N ASN A 511 -17.41 -24.05 4.08
CA ASN A 511 -17.22 -22.60 3.99
C ASN A 511 -18.27 -21.79 4.79
N TYR A 512 -19.44 -22.38 5.07
CA TYR A 512 -20.57 -21.71 5.73
C TYR A 512 -20.81 -22.18 7.17
N VAL A 513 -20.17 -23.26 7.62
CA VAL A 513 -20.37 -23.83 8.96
C VAL A 513 -19.12 -23.79 9.85
N GLU A 514 -17.92 -23.72 9.27
CA GLU A 514 -16.63 -23.67 10.00
C GLU A 514 -16.12 -22.22 10.25
N SER A 515 -16.77 -21.19 9.68
CA SER A 515 -16.21 -19.85 9.47
C SER A 515 -16.24 -18.84 10.65
N ASP A 516 -16.27 -19.28 11.92
CA ASP A 516 -16.15 -18.39 13.09
C ASP A 516 -15.20 -18.90 14.20
N SER A 517 -14.20 -19.73 13.87
CA SER A 517 -13.13 -20.06 14.83
C SER A 517 -11.90 -19.13 14.78
N GLU A 518 -11.85 -18.18 13.84
CA GLU A 518 -10.79 -17.18 13.74
C GLU A 518 -11.36 -15.81 13.30
N LYS A 519 -11.95 -15.05 14.23
CA LYS A 519 -11.98 -13.58 14.18
C LYS A 519 -11.90 -12.99 15.58
#